data_AF-A0A439MZL7-F1
#
_entry.id   AF-A0A439MZL7-F1
#
_cell.length_a   1.000
_cell.length_b   1.000
_cell.length_c   1.000
_cell.angle_alpha   90.00
_cell.angle_beta   90.00
_cell.angle_gamma   90.00
#
_symmetry.space_group_name_H-M   'P 1'
#
loop_
_entity.id
_entity.type
_entity.pdbx_description
1 polymer ?
#
loop_
_entity_poly.entity_id
_entity_poly.type
_entity_poly.pdbx_seq_one_letter_code
_entity_poly.pdbx_strand_id
1 'polypeptide(L)' 'VQPPTASWGNIIFENQTYFQAAPWLVFFPGAAILALALAFNLIGDALRDILDPTQKGRA' A
#
# COMPACT_ATOMS: atom_id res chain seq x y z
N VAL A 1 -25.40 11.52 12.81
CA VAL A 1 -24.27 10.56 12.84
C VAL A 1 -23.05 11.28 12.29
N GLN A 2 -21.89 11.25 12.97
CA GLN A 2 -20.67 11.80 12.37
C GLN A 2 -20.33 10.98 11.11
N PRO A 3 -19.93 11.62 10.00
CA PRO A 3 -19.44 10.88 8.85
C PRO A 3 -18.22 10.06 9.30
N PRO A 4 -18.04 8.83 8.78
CA PRO A 4 -16.84 8.07 9.05
C PRO A 4 -15.61 8.90 8.67
N THR A 5 -14.56 8.81 9.50
CA THR A 5 -13.28 9.44 9.18
C THR A 5 -12.82 8.93 7.81
N ALA A 6 -12.51 9.85 6.90
CA ALA A 6 -12.05 9.51 5.57
C ALA A 6 -10.73 8.73 5.67
N SER A 7 -10.78 7.46 5.28
CA SER A 7 -9.62 6.59 5.12
C SER A 7 -9.65 5.97 3.73
N TRP A 8 -8.49 5.63 3.17
CA TRP A 8 -8.44 5.01 1.84
C TRP A 8 -9.22 3.68 1.79
N GLY A 9 -9.24 2.93 2.90
CA GLY A 9 -10.04 1.73 3.04
C GLY A 9 -11.56 1.99 3.03
N ASN A 10 -12.02 3.01 3.77
CA ASN A 10 -13.44 3.39 3.76
C ASN A 10 -13.88 3.93 2.40
N ILE A 11 -13.04 4.70 1.71
CA ILE A 11 -13.34 5.18 0.35
C ILE A 11 -13.56 3.99 -0.60
N ILE A 12 -12.74 2.95 -0.51
CA ILE A 12 -12.94 1.74 -1.32
C ILE A 12 -14.24 1.02 -0.92
N PHE A 13 -14.50 0.86 0.38
CA PHE A 13 -15.67 0.16 0.91
C PHE A 13 -16.99 0.83 0.55
N GLU A 14 -17.06 2.16 0.65
CA GLU A 14 -18.26 2.95 0.37
C GLU A 14 -18.58 3.00 -1.14
N ASN A 15 -17.57 2.84 -2.00
CA ASN A 15 -17.73 2.99 -3.45
C ASN A 15 -17.79 1.66 -4.22
N GLN A 16 -17.89 0.53 -3.53
CA GLN A 16 -18.01 -0.79 -4.17
C GLN A 16 -19.23 -0.88 -5.09
N THR A 17 -20.34 -0.26 -4.70
CA THR A 17 -21.59 -0.24 -5.47
C THR A 17 -21.50 0.65 -6.72
N TYR A 18 -20.61 1.64 -6.71
CA TYR A 18 -20.36 2.55 -7.83
C TYR A 18 -19.25 2.06 -8.76
N PHE A 19 -18.70 0.86 -8.53
CA PHE A 19 -17.55 0.36 -9.31
C PHE A 19 -17.81 0.36 -10.83
N GLN A 20 -19.03 0.03 -11.27
CA GLN A 20 -19.39 0.04 -12.69
C GLN A 20 -19.55 1.46 -13.27
N ALA A 21 -19.91 2.44 -12.44
CA ALA A 21 -20.20 3.80 -12.88
C ALA A 21 -18.99 4.74 -12.73
N ALA A 22 -18.16 4.52 -11.71
CA ALA A 22 -17.04 5.37 -11.33
C ALA A 22 -15.87 4.52 -10.78
N PRO A 23 -15.25 3.64 -11.60
CA PRO A 23 -14.20 2.73 -11.17
C PRO A 23 -12.96 3.44 -10.60
N TRP A 24 -12.73 4.70 -11.00
CA TRP A 24 -11.61 5.52 -10.49
C TRP A 24 -11.67 5.75 -8.98
N LEU A 25 -12.86 5.75 -8.36
CA LEU A 25 -13.02 5.94 -6.92
C LEU A 25 -12.39 4.81 -6.10
N VAL A 26 -12.28 3.62 -6.68
CA VAL A 26 -11.61 2.46 -6.06
C VAL A 26 -10.16 2.36 -6.54
N PHE A 27 -9.90 2.66 -7.82
CA PHE A 27 -8.59 2.49 -8.43
C PHE A 27 -7.50 3.36 -7.79
N PHE A 28 -7.75 4.65 -7.60
CA PHE A 28 -6.75 5.55 -7.02
C PHE A 28 -6.34 5.19 -5.58
N PRO A 29 -7.27 5.03 -4.62
CA PRO A 29 -6.89 4.61 -3.27
C PRO A 29 -6.28 3.21 -3.26
N GLY A 30 -6.75 2.28 -4.10
CA GLY A 30 -6.16 0.95 -4.24
C GLY A 30 -4.70 0.99 -4.74
N ALA A 31 -4.43 1.78 -5.78
CA ALA A 31 -3.09 1.96 -6.32
C ALA A 31 -2.15 2.64 -5.31
N ALA A 32 -2.66 3.60 -4.54
CA ALA A 32 -1.87 4.27 -3.52
C ALA A 32 -1.47 3.30 -2.37
N ILE A 33 -2.39 2.43 -1.93
CA ILE A 33 -2.09 1.38 -0.95
C ILE A 33 -1.04 0.41 -1.50
N LEU A 34 -1.20 -0.05 -2.75
CA LEU A 34 -0.26 -0.96 -3.39
C LEU A 34 1.15 -0.35 -3.51
N ALA A 35 1.24 0.91 -3.98
CA ALA A 35 2.50 1.61 -4.10
C ALA A 35 3.19 1.77 -2.74
N LEU A 36 2.43 2.11 -1.70
CA LEU A 36 2.95 2.26 -0.35
C LEU A 36 3.44 0.92 0.21
N ALA A 37 2.67 -0.16 0.02
CA ALA A 37 3.06 -1.50 0.44
C ALA A 37 4.34 -1.98 -0.26
N LEU A 38 4.46 -1.74 -1.57
CA LEU A 38 5.66 -2.04 -2.34
C LEU A 38 6.86 -1.22 -1.86
N ALA A 39 6.68 0.09 -1.64
CA ALA A 39 7.76 0.94 -1.14
C ALA A 39 8.27 0.47 0.21
N PHE A 40 7.38 0.15 1.16
CA PHE A 40 7.78 -0.39 2.45
C PHE A 40 8.45 -1.76 2.35
N ASN A 41 7.96 -2.63 1.46
CA ASN A 41 8.56 -3.93 1.23
C ASN A 41 10.00 -3.80 0.70
N LEU A 42 10.21 -2.96 -0.33
CA LEU A 42 11.53 -2.71 -0.91
C LEU A 42 12.48 -2.01 0.06
N ILE A 43 11.99 -1.06 0.87
CA ILE A 43 12.78 -0.42 1.93
C ILE A 43 13.19 -1.45 2.98
N GLY A 44 12.27 -2.34 3.37
CA GLY A 44 12.54 -3.43 4.30
C GLY A 44 13.62 -4.37 3.78
N ASP A 45 13.55 -4.75 2.50
CA ASP A 45 14.56 -5.58 1.84
C ASP A 45 15.91 -4.87 1.73
N ALA A 46 15.94 -3.60 1.32
CA ALA A 46 17.18 -2.81 1.28
C ALA A 46 17.81 -2.64 2.66
N LEU A 47 16.99 -2.40 3.69
CA LEU A 47 17.44 -2.30 5.07
C LEU A 47 17.98 -3.64 5.57
N ARG A 48 17.33 -4.75 5.22
CA ARG A 48 17.81 -6.12 5.50
C ARG A 48 19.16 -6.35 4.84
N ASP A 49 19.32 -6.03 3.57
CA ASP A 49 20.58 -6.21 2.84
C ASP A 49 21.74 -5.41 3.46
N ILE A 50 21.46 -4.21 3.98
CA ILE A 50 22.47 -3.39 4.67
C ILE A 50 22.81 -3.96 6.06
N LEU A 51 21.81 -4.49 6.77
CA LEU A 51 21.97 -5.03 8.12
C LEU A 51 22.50 -6.46 8.15
N ASP A 52 22.33 -7.24 7.07
CA ASP A 52 22.75 -8.64 6.98
C ASP A 52 24.25 -8.71 6.62
N PRO A 53 25.17 -8.94 7.59
CA PRO A 53 26.61 -8.85 7.36
C PRO A 53 27.21 -10.13 6.76
N THR A 54 26.37 -11.14 6.47
CA THR A 54 26.79 -12.51 6.18
C THR A 54 27.49 -12.69 4.81
N GLN A 55 27.51 -11.67 3.94
CA GLN A 55 28.30 -11.74 2.69
C GLN A 55 29.81 -11.46 2.87
N LYS A 56 30.27 -10.95 4.02
CA LYS A 56 31.71 -10.67 4.25
C LYS A 56 32.55 -11.86 4.72
N GLY A 57 31.96 -13.05 4.92
CA GLY A 57 32.63 -14.21 5.53
C GLY A 57 33.14 -15.30 4.58
N ARG A 58 33.21 -15.06 3.25
CA ARG A 58 33.65 -16.07 2.26
C ARG A 58 34.65 -15.53 1.23
N ALA A 59 35.53 -14.60 1.64
CA ALA A 59 36.73 -14.24 0.90
C ALA A 59 37.96 -14.49 1.78
#